data_AF-A0A4R1SBC2-F1
#
_entry.id   AF-A0A4R1SBC2-F1
#
_cell.length_a   1.000
_cell.length_b   1.000
_cell.length_c   1.000
_cell.angle_alpha   90.00
_cell.angle_beta   90.00
_cell.angle_gamma   90.00
#
_symmetry.space_group_name_H-M   'P 1'
#
loop_
_entity.id
_entity.type
_entity.pdbx_description
1 polymer ?
#
loop_
_entity_poly.entity_id
_entity_poly.type
_entity_poly.pdbx_seq_one_letter_code
_entity_poly.pdbx_strand_id
1 'polypeptide(L)'
;MSKQALAVAKSATKPVLKVKPRYTDDENQLLFDSWWHPQKRRELSAKLGRAMSALRSQFCRLLKEKGISNQDYYKLMQKEHAVESGSEIRKRNPESKAVDRIILETFCKHQALGNSRTQACLELQQILGGSFTEAALKLRFYRLVKMMGYRDDDLLRMGRQLLGDPAAKAEAADNARPVPAQQLMEERAAPPARGDNSLPAVTNRNGDNFLYAISSLPETVQHHESRLVKLEEQQRHQLDLRGFIEHLLAVERDLKREDKLMEEIQILSDENENLRTLIDKEREKLKKRETELAEVYQLLEKTLSDFMNLESVSKLASLGDFMHRLEITVDQFGNVLKSKRVLM
;
A
#
# COMPACT_ATOMS: atom_id res chain seq x y z
N MET A 1 -44.36 53.18 41.71
CA MET A 1 -43.17 52.56 42.32
C MET A 1 -42.32 51.95 41.21
N SER A 2 -41.09 52.46 41.03
CA SER A 2 -39.88 51.95 40.32
C SER A 2 -40.00 51.15 39.01
N LYS A 3 -39.56 51.66 37.86
CA LYS A 3 -38.16 51.76 37.32
C LYS A 3 -37.59 50.45 36.74
N GLN A 4 -37.51 50.36 35.40
CA GLN A 4 -36.37 49.97 34.53
C GLN A 4 -36.93 49.68 33.11
N ALA A 5 -36.66 50.51 32.08
CA ALA A 5 -35.45 50.52 31.24
C ALA A 5 -35.27 49.17 30.50
N LEU A 6 -35.08 49.05 29.19
CA LEU A 6 -34.65 49.99 28.16
C LEU A 6 -35.02 49.37 26.79
N ALA A 7 -35.33 50.21 25.80
CA ALA A 7 -35.32 49.87 24.38
C ALA A 7 -33.93 49.39 23.93
N VAL A 8 -33.87 48.65 22.82
CA VAL A 8 -33.00 48.92 21.66
C VAL A 8 -33.24 47.84 20.60
N ALA A 9 -33.87 48.28 19.50
CA ALA A 9 -33.70 47.67 18.20
C ALA A 9 -32.26 47.90 17.72
N LYS A 10 -31.60 46.87 17.19
CA LYS A 10 -30.75 46.99 15.99
C LYS A 10 -30.28 45.60 15.55
N SER A 11 -30.86 45.16 14.45
CA SER A 11 -30.26 44.28 13.48
C SER A 11 -28.83 44.72 13.19
N ALA A 12 -27.87 43.98 13.75
CA ALA A 12 -26.50 43.97 13.26
C ALA A 12 -26.28 42.59 12.63
N THR A 13 -26.63 42.51 11.34
CA THR A 13 -25.97 41.59 10.40
C THR A 13 -24.47 41.81 10.55
N LYS A 14 -23.83 40.96 11.36
CA LYS A 14 -22.37 40.94 11.46
C LYS A 14 -21.84 40.65 10.06
N PRO A 15 -20.95 41.50 9.51
CA PRO A 15 -20.30 41.18 8.26
C PRO A 15 -19.56 39.86 8.48
N VAL A 16 -19.75 38.92 7.57
CA VAL A 16 -18.93 37.72 7.46
C VAL A 16 -17.51 38.21 7.23
N LEU A 17 -16.79 38.40 8.33
CA LEU A 17 -15.36 38.60 8.32
C LEU A 17 -14.81 37.33 7.68
N LYS A 18 -14.33 37.49 6.44
CA LYS A 18 -13.60 36.46 5.72
C LYS A 18 -12.47 36.00 6.64
N VAL A 19 -12.72 34.87 7.31
CA VAL A 19 -11.73 34.21 8.14
C VAL A 19 -10.55 33.96 7.21
N LYS A 20 -9.37 34.46 7.60
CA LYS A 20 -8.11 34.23 6.89
C LYS A 20 -8.08 32.78 6.37
N PRO A 21 -7.69 32.53 5.10
CA PRO A 21 -7.64 31.18 4.56
C PRO A 21 -6.97 30.27 5.57
N ARG A 22 -7.70 29.24 6.02
CA ARG A 22 -7.20 28.38 7.10
C ARG A 22 -5.85 27.77 6.71
N TYR A 23 -5.59 27.62 5.41
CA TYR A 23 -4.30 27.29 4.80
C TYR A 23 -4.00 28.30 3.68
N THR A 24 -2.75 28.73 3.52
CA THR A 24 -2.36 29.52 2.33
C THR A 24 -2.27 28.61 1.10
N ASP A 25 -2.30 29.21 -0.10
CA ASP A 25 -2.18 28.45 -1.34
C ASP A 25 -0.82 27.72 -1.44
N ASP A 26 0.24 28.33 -0.93
CA ASP A 26 1.57 27.72 -0.84
C ASP A 26 1.58 26.51 0.11
N GLU A 27 0.92 26.63 1.27
CA GLU A 27 0.76 25.51 2.21
C GLU A 27 -0.06 24.37 1.59
N ASN A 28 -1.07 24.70 0.78
CA ASN A 28 -1.90 23.73 0.08
C ASN A 28 -1.14 23.00 -1.04
N GLN A 29 -0.30 23.71 -1.80
CA GLN A 29 0.57 23.10 -2.80
C GLN A 29 1.59 22.18 -2.14
N LEU A 30 2.30 22.66 -1.11
CA LEU A 30 3.25 21.86 -0.36
C LEU A 30 2.59 20.61 0.24
N LEU A 31 1.38 20.76 0.79
CA LEU A 31 0.59 19.64 1.29
C LEU A 31 0.28 18.65 0.18
N PHE A 32 -0.21 19.12 -0.97
CA PHE A 32 -0.55 18.26 -2.10
C PHE A 32 0.65 17.51 -2.67
N ASP A 33 1.83 18.13 -2.76
CA ASP A 33 2.99 17.51 -3.40
C ASP A 33 3.71 16.51 -2.49
N SER A 34 3.66 16.73 -1.17
CA SER A 34 4.41 15.91 -0.21
C SER A 34 3.54 14.90 0.54
N TRP A 35 2.21 14.95 0.41
CA TRP A 35 1.31 14.05 1.14
C TRP A 35 1.49 12.58 0.78
N TRP A 36 1.96 12.25 -0.43
CA TRP A 36 2.10 10.85 -0.86
C TRP A 36 3.26 10.11 -0.17
N HIS A 37 4.28 10.84 0.30
CA HIS A 37 5.40 10.29 1.04
C HIS A 37 5.12 10.23 2.55
N PRO A 38 5.17 9.05 3.19
CA PRO A 38 4.92 8.93 4.63
C PRO A 38 5.86 9.77 5.51
N GLN A 39 7.13 9.89 5.12
CA GLN A 39 8.15 10.68 5.85
C GLN A 39 7.89 12.18 5.72
N LYS A 40 7.79 12.70 4.49
CA LYS A 40 7.50 14.13 4.25
C LYS A 40 6.15 14.54 4.84
N ARG A 41 5.15 13.65 4.85
CA ARG A 41 3.86 13.88 5.52
C ARG A 41 4.00 14.17 7.01
N ARG A 42 4.91 13.48 7.71
CA ARG A 42 5.18 13.74 9.13
C ARG A 42 5.90 15.07 9.32
N GLU A 43 6.89 15.36 8.48
CA GLU A 43 7.58 16.65 8.50
C GLU A 43 6.64 17.84 8.24
N LEU A 44 5.60 17.68 7.41
CA LEU A 44 4.59 18.72 7.18
C LEU A 44 3.88 19.15 8.45
N SER A 45 3.60 18.22 9.37
CA SER A 45 2.95 18.55 10.64
C SER A 45 3.85 19.45 11.49
N ALA A 46 5.15 19.18 11.51
CA ALA A 46 6.15 20.00 12.19
C ALA A 46 6.39 21.35 11.48
N LYS A 47 6.51 21.34 10.15
CA LYS A 47 6.77 22.52 9.31
C LYS A 47 5.60 23.51 9.30
N LEU A 48 4.36 23.00 9.24
CA LEU A 48 3.13 23.81 9.21
C LEU A 48 2.60 24.12 10.61
N GLY A 49 3.18 23.53 11.67
CA GLY A 49 2.74 23.70 13.06
C GLY A 49 1.31 23.23 13.31
N ARG A 50 0.84 22.20 12.58
CA ARG A 50 -0.57 21.75 12.60
C ARG A 50 -0.69 20.27 12.85
N ALA A 51 -1.75 19.89 13.56
CA ALA A 51 -2.07 18.50 13.82
C ALA A 51 -2.31 17.71 12.52
N MET A 52 -1.85 16.46 12.51
CA MET A 52 -2.01 15.53 11.37
C MET A 52 -3.47 15.34 10.94
N SER A 53 -4.42 15.38 11.88
CA SER A 53 -5.86 15.31 11.61
C SER A 53 -6.35 16.51 10.79
N ALA A 54 -5.82 17.70 11.06
CA ALA A 54 -6.13 18.92 10.34
C ALA A 54 -5.54 18.91 8.92
N LEU A 55 -4.30 18.40 8.76
CA LEU A 55 -3.68 18.22 7.45
C LEU A 55 -4.43 17.19 6.61
N ARG A 56 -4.83 16.06 7.21
CA ARG A 56 -5.63 15.02 6.52
C ARG A 56 -6.97 15.58 6.05
N SER A 57 -7.64 16.34 6.91
CA SER A 57 -8.91 16.98 6.57
C SER A 57 -8.75 17.99 5.43
N GLN A 58 -7.65 18.76 5.44
CA GLN A 58 -7.35 19.72 4.37
C GLN A 58 -6.99 19.02 3.06
N PHE A 59 -6.17 17.97 3.11
CA PHE A 59 -5.80 17.18 1.94
C PHE A 59 -7.03 16.54 1.28
N CYS A 60 -7.95 15.95 2.07
CA CYS A 60 -9.21 15.44 1.54
C CYS A 60 -10.08 16.54 0.89
N ARG A 61 -10.00 17.79 1.36
CA ARG A 61 -10.67 18.93 0.70
C ARG A 61 -9.99 19.30 -0.61
N LEU A 62 -8.67 19.37 -0.64
CA LEU A 62 -7.88 19.64 -1.85
C LEU A 62 -8.13 18.60 -2.94
N LEU A 63 -8.24 17.31 -2.57
CA LEU A 63 -8.60 16.25 -3.51
C LEU A 63 -9.99 16.46 -4.12
N LYS A 64 -10.97 16.89 -3.31
CA LYS A 64 -12.33 17.18 -3.78
C LYS A 64 -12.36 18.42 -4.69
N GLU A 65 -11.60 19.45 -4.35
CA GLU A 65 -11.49 20.68 -5.15
C GLU A 65 -10.84 20.42 -6.50
N LYS A 66 -9.81 19.57 -6.55
CA LYS A 66 -9.16 19.15 -7.80
C LYS A 66 -9.93 18.04 -8.55
N GLY A 67 -10.98 17.47 -7.96
CA GLY A 67 -11.76 16.38 -8.56
C GLY A 67 -11.01 15.05 -8.70
N ILE A 68 -9.96 14.81 -7.92
CA ILE A 68 -9.10 13.62 -8.03
C ILE A 68 -9.44 12.63 -6.91
N SER A 69 -9.62 11.34 -7.25
CA SER A 69 -9.76 10.28 -6.25
C SER A 69 -8.45 10.06 -5.48
N ASN A 70 -8.55 9.63 -4.22
CA ASN A 70 -7.37 9.30 -3.41
C ASN A 70 -6.45 8.29 -4.13
N GLN A 71 -7.02 7.28 -4.79
CA GLN A 71 -6.23 6.30 -5.56
C GLN A 71 -5.53 6.93 -6.77
N ASP A 72 -6.20 7.86 -7.47
CA ASP A 72 -5.67 8.48 -8.67
C ASP A 72 -4.60 9.51 -8.34
N TYR A 73 -4.71 10.18 -7.18
CA TYR A 73 -3.66 11.02 -6.63
C TYR A 73 -2.35 10.24 -6.41
N TYR A 74 -2.40 9.05 -5.79
CA TYR A 74 -1.19 8.24 -5.62
C TYR A 74 -0.62 7.75 -6.95
N LYS A 75 -1.47 7.42 -7.94
CA LYS A 75 -1.00 7.04 -9.28
C LYS A 75 -0.33 8.22 -10.00
N LEU A 76 -0.88 9.42 -9.86
CA LEU A 76 -0.34 10.64 -10.47
C LEU A 76 1.05 10.95 -9.87
N MET A 77 1.14 11.00 -8.54
CA MET A 77 2.39 11.28 -7.83
C MET A 77 3.45 10.20 -8.07
N GLN A 78 3.04 8.92 -8.20
CA GLN A 78 3.95 7.86 -8.61
C GLN A 78 4.47 8.03 -10.03
N LYS A 79 3.67 8.55 -10.97
CA LYS A 79 4.11 8.82 -12.34
C LYS A 79 5.05 10.00 -12.41
N GLU A 80 4.72 11.11 -11.77
CA GLU A 80 5.54 12.33 -11.80
C GLU A 80 6.91 12.10 -11.16
N HIS A 81 6.95 11.45 -10.00
CA HIS A 81 8.22 11.18 -9.33
C HIS A 81 8.96 9.94 -9.84
N ALA A 82 8.32 9.05 -10.61
CA ALA A 82 9.03 8.01 -11.37
C ALA A 82 9.86 8.60 -12.52
N VAL A 83 9.41 9.72 -13.11
CA VAL A 83 10.17 10.45 -14.14
C VAL A 83 11.38 11.16 -13.53
N GLU A 84 11.24 11.77 -12.35
CA GLU A 84 12.35 12.45 -11.66
C GLU A 84 13.38 11.50 -11.03
N SER A 85 12.93 10.36 -10.49
CA SER A 85 13.81 9.48 -9.71
C SER A 85 14.59 8.47 -10.57
N GLY A 86 14.43 8.49 -11.90
CA GLY A 86 15.03 7.49 -12.81
C GLY A 86 14.70 6.03 -12.45
N SER A 87 13.79 5.82 -11.51
CA SER A 87 13.35 4.52 -11.05
C SER A 87 12.10 4.24 -11.85
N GLU A 88 12.30 3.53 -12.96
CA GLU A 88 11.21 2.86 -13.63
C GLU A 88 10.28 2.26 -12.56
N ILE A 89 9.00 2.63 -12.62
CA ILE A 89 7.87 1.85 -12.11
C ILE A 89 8.34 0.41 -12.01
N ARG A 90 8.43 -0.19 -10.82
CA ARG A 90 8.98 -1.55 -10.58
C ARG A 90 8.44 -2.56 -11.61
N LYS A 91 8.97 -2.55 -12.83
CA LYS A 91 8.78 -3.57 -13.84
C LYS A 91 9.47 -4.73 -13.17
N ARG A 92 8.70 -5.76 -12.82
CA ARG A 92 9.24 -6.97 -12.18
C ARG A 92 10.55 -7.31 -12.89
N ASN A 93 11.65 -7.29 -12.13
CA ASN A 93 13.00 -7.58 -12.62
C ASN A 93 12.90 -8.82 -13.53
N PRO A 94 13.47 -8.85 -14.75
CA PRO A 94 13.39 -10.03 -15.63
C PRO A 94 13.74 -11.34 -14.91
N GLU A 95 14.68 -11.31 -13.96
CA GLU A 95 15.03 -12.42 -13.08
C GLU A 95 13.86 -12.90 -12.21
N SER A 96 13.04 -11.98 -11.70
CA SER A 96 11.85 -12.29 -10.91
C SER A 96 10.78 -13.00 -11.75
N LYS A 97 10.66 -12.65 -13.04
CA LYS A 97 9.77 -13.35 -13.97
C LYS A 97 10.25 -14.77 -14.30
N ALA A 98 11.57 -14.97 -14.40
CA ALA A 98 12.15 -16.29 -14.60
C ALA A 98 11.89 -17.19 -13.37
N VAL A 99 12.09 -16.66 -12.16
CA VAL A 99 11.77 -17.35 -10.91
C VAL A 99 10.27 -17.65 -10.80
N ASP A 100 9.41 -16.69 -11.15
CA ASP A 100 7.95 -16.88 -11.15
C ASP A 100 7.51 -18.01 -12.11
N ARG A 101 8.17 -18.12 -13.28
CA ARG A 101 7.91 -19.19 -14.25
C ARG A 101 8.32 -20.55 -13.69
N ILE A 102 9.50 -20.67 -13.11
CA ILE A 102 9.99 -21.91 -12.49
C ILE A 102 9.04 -22.35 -11.37
N ILE A 103 8.62 -21.42 -10.50
CA ILE A 103 7.65 -21.69 -9.44
C ILE A 103 6.35 -22.24 -10.04
N LEU A 104 5.79 -21.58 -11.05
CA LEU A 104 4.54 -22.01 -11.67
C LEU A 104 4.68 -23.41 -12.28
N GLU A 105 5.74 -23.67 -13.04
CA GLU A 105 5.98 -24.95 -13.70
C GLU A 105 6.14 -26.10 -12.70
N THR A 106 6.94 -25.93 -11.64
CA THR A 106 7.15 -26.97 -10.63
C THR A 106 5.87 -27.28 -9.87
N PHE A 107 5.09 -26.26 -9.47
CA PHE A 107 3.80 -26.50 -8.82
C PHE A 107 2.79 -27.20 -9.75
N CYS A 108 2.73 -26.83 -11.03
CA CYS A 108 1.85 -27.50 -11.99
C CYS A 108 2.24 -28.97 -12.21
N LYS A 109 3.55 -29.28 -12.31
CA LYS A 109 4.05 -30.66 -12.43
C LYS A 109 3.64 -31.51 -11.24
N HIS A 110 3.87 -31.03 -10.02
CA HIS A 110 3.49 -31.77 -8.80
C HIS A 110 1.98 -31.91 -8.65
N GLN A 111 1.21 -30.90 -9.04
CA GLN A 111 -0.25 -30.97 -9.02
C GLN A 111 -0.80 -32.01 -10.02
N ALA A 112 -0.19 -32.15 -11.20
CA ALA A 112 -0.56 -33.18 -12.17
C ALA A 112 -0.11 -34.59 -11.75
N LEU A 113 0.99 -34.72 -11.01
CA LEU A 113 1.45 -35.99 -10.43
C LEU A 113 0.66 -36.44 -9.20
N GLY A 114 -0.25 -35.60 -8.67
CA GLY A 114 -0.97 -35.87 -7.41
C GLY A 114 -0.09 -35.74 -6.16
N ASN A 115 1.09 -35.14 -6.30
CA ASN A 115 2.03 -34.91 -5.21
C ASN A 115 1.59 -33.77 -4.30
N SER A 116 2.10 -33.76 -3.07
CA SER A 116 1.77 -32.71 -2.12
C SER A 116 2.46 -31.39 -2.49
N ARG A 117 1.79 -30.27 -2.19
CA ARG A 117 2.37 -28.93 -2.39
C ARG A 117 3.67 -28.70 -1.60
N THR A 118 3.91 -29.49 -0.56
CA THR A 118 5.15 -29.45 0.22
C THR A 118 6.33 -30.07 -0.53
N GLN A 119 6.10 -31.15 -1.28
CA GLN A 119 7.12 -31.76 -2.15
C GLN A 119 7.55 -30.80 -3.27
N ALA A 120 6.61 -30.05 -3.86
CA ALA A 120 6.92 -28.99 -4.82
C ALA A 120 7.81 -27.89 -4.23
N CYS A 121 7.60 -27.54 -2.95
CA CYS A 121 8.42 -26.53 -2.27
C CYS A 121 9.85 -27.02 -2.01
N LEU A 122 10.02 -28.31 -1.66
CA LEU A 122 11.35 -28.89 -1.46
C LEU A 122 12.16 -28.90 -2.76
N GLU A 123 11.55 -29.28 -3.88
CA GLU A 123 12.20 -29.22 -5.19
C GLU A 123 12.56 -27.78 -5.57
N LEU A 124 11.65 -26.82 -5.34
CA LEU A 124 11.92 -25.40 -5.60
C LEU A 124 13.03 -24.84 -4.71
N GLN A 125 13.16 -25.30 -3.47
CA GLN A 125 14.26 -24.90 -2.59
C GLN A 125 15.61 -25.43 -3.05
N GLN A 126 15.64 -26.64 -3.63
CA GLN A 126 16.85 -27.20 -4.25
C GLN A 126 17.24 -26.43 -5.51
N ILE A 127 16.26 -26.05 -6.35
CA ILE A 127 16.51 -25.31 -7.61
C ILE A 127 16.88 -23.84 -7.35
N LEU A 128 16.26 -23.18 -6.38
CA LEU A 128 16.42 -21.74 -6.09
C LEU A 128 17.43 -21.44 -4.95
N GLY A 129 18.18 -22.45 -4.51
CA GLY A 129 19.27 -22.30 -3.55
C GLY A 129 18.86 -21.88 -2.14
N GLY A 130 17.71 -22.35 -1.63
CA GLY A 130 17.29 -22.15 -0.23
C GLY A 130 16.92 -20.70 0.17
N SER A 131 16.94 -19.75 -0.75
CA SER A 131 16.64 -18.33 -0.49
C SER A 131 15.18 -18.05 -0.13
N PHE A 132 14.27 -19.02 -0.35
CA PHE A 132 12.83 -18.88 -0.11
C PHE A 132 12.32 -19.91 0.89
N THR A 133 11.56 -19.43 1.89
CA THR A 133 10.83 -20.30 2.81
C THR A 133 9.61 -20.94 2.13
N GLU A 134 9.16 -22.09 2.62
CA GLU A 134 8.00 -22.82 2.07
C GLU A 134 6.74 -21.93 2.01
N ALA A 135 6.49 -21.14 3.06
CA ALA A 135 5.37 -20.21 3.11
C ALA A 135 5.49 -19.11 2.04
N ALA A 136 6.71 -18.60 1.80
CA ALA A 136 6.95 -17.58 0.79
C ALA A 136 6.71 -18.12 -0.63
N LEU A 137 7.12 -19.37 -0.92
CA LEU A 137 6.90 -20.02 -2.22
C LEU A 137 5.41 -20.26 -2.49
N LYS A 138 4.67 -20.79 -1.52
CA LYS A 138 3.21 -20.99 -1.62
C LYS A 138 2.48 -19.66 -1.84
N LEU A 139 2.83 -18.63 -1.06
CA LEU A 139 2.21 -17.31 -1.18
C LEU A 139 2.48 -16.68 -2.54
N ARG A 140 3.71 -16.83 -3.06
CA ARG A 140 4.10 -16.35 -4.38
C ARG A 140 3.35 -17.09 -5.48
N PHE A 141 3.21 -18.41 -5.39
CA PHE A 141 2.40 -19.23 -6.30
C PHE A 141 0.93 -18.78 -6.31
N TYR A 142 0.25 -18.66 -5.16
CA TYR A 142 -1.15 -18.22 -5.12
C TYR A 142 -1.35 -16.81 -5.70
N ARG A 143 -0.38 -15.90 -5.48
CA ARG A 143 -0.41 -14.57 -6.10
C ARG A 143 -0.27 -14.64 -7.62
N LEU A 144 0.57 -15.56 -8.14
CA LEU A 144 0.72 -15.77 -9.58
C LEU A 144 -0.57 -16.34 -10.20
N VAL A 145 -1.16 -17.36 -9.57
CA VAL A 145 -2.44 -17.95 -10.00
C VAL A 145 -3.53 -16.88 -10.03
N LYS A 146 -3.67 -16.10 -8.95
CA LYS A 146 -4.67 -15.02 -8.87
C LYS A 146 -4.42 -13.90 -9.90
N MET A 147 -3.17 -13.57 -10.17
CA MET A 147 -2.83 -12.51 -11.13
C MET A 147 -3.07 -12.95 -12.57
N MET A 148 -2.81 -14.22 -12.89
CA MET A 148 -2.99 -14.77 -14.24
C MET A 148 -4.41 -15.30 -14.49
N GLY A 149 -5.23 -15.45 -13.43
CA GLY A 149 -6.60 -15.92 -13.54
C GLY A 149 -6.75 -17.42 -13.80
N TYR A 150 -5.72 -18.22 -13.51
CA TYR A 150 -5.75 -19.66 -13.74
C TYR A 150 -6.70 -20.37 -12.76
N ARG A 151 -7.50 -21.30 -13.28
CA ARG A 151 -8.30 -22.23 -12.48
C ARG A 151 -7.50 -23.49 -12.17
N ASP A 152 -7.97 -24.29 -11.23
CA ASP A 152 -7.34 -25.57 -10.89
C ASP A 152 -7.23 -26.51 -12.10
N ASP A 153 -8.21 -26.48 -13.01
CA ASP A 153 -8.20 -27.24 -14.26
C ASP A 153 -7.10 -26.77 -15.23
N ASP A 154 -6.82 -25.46 -15.29
CA ASP A 154 -5.76 -24.90 -16.13
C ASP A 154 -4.37 -25.30 -15.61
N LEU A 155 -4.21 -25.33 -14.28
CA LEU A 155 -2.98 -25.77 -13.61
C LEU A 155 -2.71 -27.26 -13.87
N LEU A 156 -3.76 -28.10 -13.82
CA LEU A 156 -3.67 -29.52 -14.15
C LEU A 156 -3.32 -29.75 -15.63
N ARG A 157 -3.94 -28.98 -16.53
CA ARG A 157 -3.63 -29.04 -17.97
C ARG A 157 -2.19 -28.64 -18.26
N MET A 158 -1.71 -27.54 -17.67
CA MET A 158 -0.32 -27.12 -17.80
C MET A 158 0.65 -28.16 -17.22
N GLY A 159 0.31 -28.77 -16.08
CA GLY A 159 1.10 -29.85 -15.49
C GLY A 159 1.22 -31.08 -16.40
N ARG A 160 0.10 -31.53 -16.99
CA ARG A 160 0.08 -32.66 -17.95
C ARG A 160 0.86 -32.36 -19.22
N GLN A 161 0.79 -31.12 -19.73
CA GLN A 161 1.59 -30.68 -20.88
C GLN A 161 3.10 -30.68 -20.58
N LEU A 162 3.49 -30.28 -19.38
CA LEU A 162 4.89 -30.28 -18.93
C LEU A 162 5.44 -31.69 -18.66
N LEU A 163 4.58 -32.64 -18.32
CA LEU A 163 4.94 -34.07 -18.11
C LEU A 163 5.00 -34.87 -19.41
N GLY A 164 4.55 -34.30 -20.53
CA GLY A 164 4.60 -34.96 -21.84
C GLY A 164 3.53 -36.04 -22.05
N ASP A 165 2.44 -36.03 -21.28
CA ASP A 165 1.36 -37.00 -21.44
C ASP A 165 0.71 -36.88 -22.83
N PRO A 166 0.62 -37.97 -23.62
CA PRO A 166 0.07 -37.94 -24.97
C PRO A 166 -1.42 -37.55 -25.02
N ALA A 167 -2.14 -37.66 -23.90
CA ALA A 167 -3.54 -37.21 -23.78
C ALA A 167 -3.69 -35.68 -23.87
N ALA A 168 -2.70 -34.90 -23.41
CA ALA A 168 -2.75 -33.43 -23.45
C ALA A 168 -2.48 -32.84 -24.85
N LYS A 169 -1.84 -33.61 -25.75
CA LYS A 169 -1.70 -33.25 -27.17
C LYS A 169 -2.97 -33.49 -27.96
N ALA A 170 -3.80 -34.46 -27.56
CA ALA A 170 -5.08 -34.73 -28.22
C ALA A 170 -6.13 -33.65 -27.92
N GLU A 171 -6.23 -33.18 -26.67
CA GLU A 171 -7.20 -32.13 -26.28
C GLU A 171 -6.78 -30.70 -26.69
N ALA A 172 -5.50 -30.47 -26.97
CA ALA A 172 -5.02 -29.18 -27.50
C ALA A 172 -5.29 -28.99 -28.99
N ALA A 173 -5.47 -30.07 -29.76
CA ALA A 173 -5.78 -30.01 -31.18
C ALA A 173 -7.27 -29.77 -31.46
N ASP A 174 -8.17 -30.11 -30.53
CA ASP A 174 -9.62 -30.03 -30.73
C ASP A 174 -10.23 -28.66 -30.35
N ASN A 175 -9.46 -27.79 -29.68
CA ASN A 175 -9.89 -26.44 -29.31
C ASN A 175 -9.39 -25.32 -30.24
N ALA A 176 -8.84 -25.67 -31.41
CA ALA A 176 -8.38 -24.72 -32.43
C ALA A 176 -9.46 -24.43 -33.50
N ARG A 177 -10.72 -24.21 -33.08
CA ARG A 177 -11.75 -23.59 -33.95
C ARG A 177 -12.14 -22.22 -33.38
N PRO A 178 -12.12 -21.16 -34.21
CA PRO A 178 -12.46 -19.82 -33.76
C PRO A 178 -13.97 -19.72 -33.58
N VAL A 179 -14.42 -19.40 -32.37
CA VAL A 179 -15.82 -19.02 -32.12
C VAL A 179 -15.98 -17.55 -32.51
N PRO A 180 -16.83 -17.19 -33.49
CA PRO A 180 -17.08 -15.81 -33.86
C PRO A 180 -17.77 -15.05 -32.72
N ALA A 181 -17.29 -13.82 -32.51
CA ALA A 181 -17.94 -12.83 -31.68
C ALA A 181 -19.29 -12.43 -32.27
N GLN A 182 -20.38 -12.81 -31.62
CA GLN A 182 -21.69 -12.14 -31.68
C GLN A 182 -22.60 -12.74 -30.61
N GLN A 183 -22.79 -12.03 -29.51
CA GLN A 183 -24.02 -11.94 -28.70
C GLN A 183 -23.72 -11.18 -27.40
N LEU A 184 -23.65 -9.86 -27.52
CA LEU A 184 -23.98 -8.92 -26.45
C LEU A 184 -25.01 -7.96 -27.02
N MET A 185 -26.02 -7.67 -26.20
CA MET A 185 -27.20 -6.82 -26.46
C MET A 185 -28.33 -7.56 -27.18
N GLU A 186 -29.37 -7.94 -26.44
CA GLU A 186 -30.61 -7.16 -26.35
C GLU A 186 -31.69 -7.95 -25.60
N GLU A 187 -31.81 -7.74 -24.29
CA GLU A 187 -33.08 -8.01 -23.59
C GLU A 187 -33.24 -7.03 -22.43
N ARG A 188 -33.54 -5.79 -22.81
CA ARG A 188 -34.14 -4.79 -21.92
C ARG A 188 -35.62 -4.73 -22.24
N ALA A 189 -36.37 -5.72 -21.79
CA ALA A 189 -37.82 -5.66 -21.82
C ALA A 189 -38.32 -4.81 -20.65
N ALA A 190 -38.83 -3.64 -20.99
CA ALA A 190 -39.62 -2.78 -20.13
C ALA A 190 -41.00 -3.44 -19.84
N PRO A 191 -41.82 -2.83 -18.97
CA PRO A 191 -42.63 -3.53 -17.95
C PRO A 191 -43.85 -4.26 -18.55
N PRO A 192 -44.39 -5.30 -17.87
CA PRO A 192 -45.65 -5.88 -18.28
C PRO A 192 -46.74 -4.81 -18.19
N ALA A 193 -47.42 -4.65 -19.33
CA ALA A 193 -48.55 -3.79 -19.54
C ALA A 193 -49.62 -4.00 -18.46
N ARG A 194 -50.23 -2.88 -18.12
CA ARG A 194 -51.48 -2.77 -17.36
C ARG A 194 -52.47 -3.81 -17.85
N GLY A 195 -52.74 -4.82 -17.02
CA GLY A 195 -53.96 -5.59 -17.13
C GLY A 195 -55.13 -4.65 -16.85
N ASP A 196 -56.10 -4.67 -17.76
CA ASP A 196 -57.40 -4.05 -17.58
C ASP A 196 -58.04 -4.53 -16.28
N ASN A 197 -57.89 -3.76 -15.21
CA ASN A 197 -58.86 -3.76 -14.13
C ASN A 197 -60.04 -2.92 -14.62
N SER A 198 -60.85 -3.50 -15.49
CA SER A 198 -62.24 -3.09 -15.62
C SER A 198 -62.86 -3.19 -14.22
N LEU A 199 -63.06 -2.03 -13.60
CA LEU A 199 -63.97 -1.84 -12.48
C LEU A 199 -65.25 -2.63 -12.78
N PRO A 200 -65.72 -3.54 -11.90
CA PRO A 200 -67.07 -4.02 -12.04
C PRO A 200 -67.98 -2.81 -11.88
N ALA A 201 -68.72 -2.53 -12.95
CA ALA A 201 -69.83 -1.59 -12.93
C ALA A 201 -70.65 -1.85 -11.66
N VAL A 202 -70.83 -0.80 -10.87
CA VAL A 202 -71.76 -0.79 -9.74
C VAL A 202 -73.17 -0.90 -10.30
N THR A 203 -73.59 -2.12 -10.61
CA THR A 203 -74.99 -2.47 -10.70
C THR A 203 -75.46 -2.86 -9.32
N ASN A 204 -76.13 -1.91 -8.68
CA ASN A 204 -76.95 -2.08 -7.48
C ASN A 204 -77.82 -3.35 -7.61
N ARG A 205 -77.40 -4.45 -6.97
CA ARG A 205 -78.24 -5.57 -6.51
C ARG A 205 -77.75 -5.94 -5.11
N ASN A 206 -78.26 -5.21 -4.12
CA ASN A 206 -77.76 -5.14 -2.74
C ASN A 206 -78.11 -6.33 -1.83
N GLY A 207 -78.24 -7.53 -2.39
CA GLY A 207 -78.40 -8.77 -1.61
C GLY A 207 -77.29 -9.77 -1.91
N ASP A 208 -77.10 -10.07 -3.19
CA ASP A 208 -76.22 -11.15 -3.63
C ASP A 208 -74.74 -10.76 -3.66
N ASN A 209 -74.42 -9.48 -3.91
CA ASN A 209 -73.05 -8.98 -3.82
C ASN A 209 -72.54 -8.89 -2.38
N PHE A 210 -73.43 -8.66 -1.41
CA PHE A 210 -73.06 -8.60 0.01
C PHE A 210 -72.79 -10.01 0.55
N LEU A 211 -73.64 -10.98 0.21
CA LEU A 211 -73.43 -12.38 0.60
C LEU A 211 -72.21 -12.97 -0.10
N TYR A 212 -71.96 -12.63 -1.37
CA TYR A 212 -70.74 -13.01 -2.07
C TYR A 212 -69.50 -12.38 -1.42
N ALA A 213 -69.55 -11.08 -1.11
CA ALA A 213 -68.47 -10.40 -0.38
C ALA A 213 -68.21 -11.06 0.98
N ILE A 214 -69.25 -11.41 1.73
CA ILE A 214 -69.13 -12.16 3.00
C ILE A 214 -68.56 -13.55 2.80
N SER A 215 -68.94 -14.26 1.73
CA SER A 215 -68.42 -15.59 1.45
C SER A 215 -66.94 -15.57 1.03
N SER A 216 -66.48 -14.49 0.40
CA SER A 216 -65.09 -14.29 -0.01
C SER A 216 -64.21 -13.65 1.08
N LEU A 217 -64.80 -13.10 2.14
CA LEU A 217 -64.08 -12.47 3.25
C LEU A 217 -63.14 -13.44 3.99
N PRO A 218 -63.54 -14.69 4.32
CA PRO A 218 -62.62 -15.66 4.92
C PRO A 218 -61.39 -15.95 4.06
N GLU A 219 -61.57 -16.02 2.74
CA GLU A 219 -60.48 -16.30 1.80
C GLU A 219 -59.54 -15.10 1.67
N THR A 220 -60.09 -13.88 1.61
CA THR A 220 -59.26 -12.66 1.60
C THR A 220 -58.54 -12.44 2.92
N VAL A 221 -59.17 -12.74 4.07
CA VAL A 221 -58.53 -12.70 5.39
C VAL A 221 -57.40 -13.72 5.47
N GLN A 222 -57.62 -14.98 5.05
CA GLN A 222 -56.55 -15.99 5.01
C GLN A 222 -55.40 -15.59 4.07
N HIS A 223 -55.71 -14.97 2.93
CA HIS A 223 -54.70 -14.45 2.01
C HIS A 223 -53.88 -13.32 2.65
N HIS A 224 -54.52 -12.39 3.36
CA HIS A 224 -53.85 -11.30 4.07
C HIS A 224 -53.03 -11.80 5.25
N GLU A 225 -53.52 -12.77 6.03
CA GLU A 225 -52.78 -13.44 7.09
C GLU A 225 -51.53 -14.14 6.54
N SER A 226 -51.68 -14.89 5.45
CA SER A 226 -50.56 -15.57 4.78
C SER A 226 -49.51 -14.57 4.27
N ARG A 227 -49.95 -13.41 3.79
CA ARG A 227 -49.05 -12.32 3.38
C ARG A 227 -48.37 -11.65 4.58
N LEU A 228 -49.08 -11.46 5.69
CA LEU A 228 -48.52 -10.93 6.92
C LEU A 228 -47.45 -11.86 7.48
N VAL A 229 -47.70 -13.17 7.55
CA VAL A 229 -46.71 -14.15 8.01
C VAL A 229 -45.45 -14.11 7.16
N LYS A 230 -45.58 -14.07 5.82
CA LYS A 230 -44.42 -13.95 4.92
C LYS A 230 -43.65 -12.65 5.13
N LEU A 231 -44.34 -11.54 5.36
CA LEU A 231 -43.71 -10.25 5.64
C LEU A 231 -43.02 -10.25 7.01
N GLU A 232 -43.63 -10.83 8.03
CA GLU A 232 -43.04 -10.97 9.36
C GLU A 232 -41.79 -11.86 9.33
N GLU A 233 -41.83 -12.97 8.60
CA GLU A 233 -40.65 -13.82 8.38
C GLU A 233 -39.54 -13.05 7.67
N GLN A 234 -39.84 -12.32 6.60
CA GLN A 234 -38.86 -11.50 5.89
C GLN A 234 -38.27 -10.38 6.77
N GLN A 235 -39.11 -9.72 7.57
CA GLN A 235 -38.66 -8.66 8.48
C GLN A 235 -37.81 -9.21 9.62
N ARG A 236 -38.12 -10.38 10.17
CA ARG A 236 -37.29 -11.04 11.20
C ARG A 236 -35.88 -11.32 10.72
N HIS A 237 -35.70 -11.68 9.44
CA HIS A 237 -34.37 -11.89 8.86
C HIS A 237 -33.64 -10.57 8.55
N GLN A 238 -34.37 -9.48 8.27
CA GLN A 238 -33.79 -8.15 8.04
C GLN A 238 -33.43 -7.41 9.34
N LEU A 239 -34.14 -7.71 10.44
CA LEU A 239 -33.93 -7.14 11.78
C LEU A 239 -32.99 -8.00 12.63
N ASP A 240 -31.99 -8.65 12.04
CA ASP A 240 -30.93 -9.31 12.81
C ASP A 240 -29.96 -8.29 13.43
N LEU A 241 -30.51 -7.52 14.38
CA LEU A 241 -29.81 -6.56 15.21
C LEU A 241 -28.69 -7.24 16.00
N ARG A 242 -28.84 -8.53 16.30
CA ARG A 242 -27.82 -9.32 16.97
C ARG A 242 -26.61 -9.52 16.04
N GLY A 243 -26.84 -9.95 14.80
CA GLY A 243 -25.79 -10.03 13.80
C GLY A 243 -25.09 -8.68 13.60
N PHE A 244 -25.85 -7.58 13.49
CA PHE A 244 -25.27 -6.23 13.39
C PHE A 244 -24.39 -5.84 14.59
N ILE A 245 -24.85 -6.12 15.82
CA ILE A 245 -24.08 -5.86 17.04
C ILE A 245 -22.82 -6.72 17.11
N GLU A 246 -22.89 -7.98 16.70
CA GLU A 246 -21.73 -8.88 16.64
C GLU A 246 -20.67 -8.35 15.65
N HIS A 247 -21.09 -7.83 14.49
CA HIS A 247 -20.18 -7.18 13.55
C HIS A 247 -19.59 -5.89 14.11
N LEU A 248 -20.38 -5.05 14.79
CA LEU A 248 -19.87 -3.84 15.45
C LEU A 248 -18.83 -4.17 16.53
N LEU A 249 -19.06 -5.22 17.33
CA LEU A 249 -18.10 -5.71 18.30
C LEU A 249 -16.83 -6.26 17.64
N ALA A 250 -16.95 -6.91 16.48
CA ALA A 250 -15.79 -7.35 15.72
C ALA A 250 -14.96 -6.15 15.22
N VAL A 251 -15.61 -5.13 14.67
CA VAL A 251 -14.96 -3.88 14.25
C VAL A 251 -14.29 -3.18 15.42
N GLU A 252 -14.91 -3.12 16.59
CA GLU A 252 -14.31 -2.54 17.80
C GLU A 252 -13.04 -3.30 18.23
N ARG A 253 -13.07 -4.64 18.20
CA ARG A 253 -11.90 -5.47 18.49
C ARG A 253 -10.78 -5.24 17.47
N ASP A 254 -11.13 -5.11 16.20
CA ASP A 254 -10.16 -4.87 15.14
C ASP A 254 -9.51 -3.48 15.26
N LEU A 255 -10.30 -2.44 15.57
CA LEU A 255 -9.76 -1.10 15.88
C LEU A 255 -8.78 -1.13 17.05
N LYS A 256 -9.13 -1.84 18.13
CA LYS A 256 -8.20 -2.01 19.28
C LYS A 256 -6.92 -2.75 18.92
N ARG A 257 -6.95 -3.66 17.93
CA ARG A 257 -5.73 -4.32 17.44
C ARG A 257 -4.93 -3.38 16.54
N GLU A 258 -5.60 -2.61 15.69
CA GLU A 258 -4.95 -1.58 14.86
C GLU A 258 -4.22 -0.55 15.74
N ASP A 259 -4.82 -0.07 16.83
CA ASP A 259 -4.18 0.87 17.74
C ASP A 259 -2.89 0.30 18.35
N LYS A 260 -2.90 -0.96 18.79
CA LYS A 260 -1.69 -1.64 19.30
C LYS A 260 -0.60 -1.79 18.23
N LEU A 261 -0.99 -2.15 17.00
CA LEU A 261 -0.06 -2.24 15.89
C LEU A 261 0.51 -0.87 15.52
N MET A 262 -0.29 0.19 15.61
CA MET A 262 0.16 1.57 15.41
C MET A 262 1.18 2.01 16.47
N GLU A 263 0.97 1.64 17.74
CA GLU A 263 1.95 1.86 18.81
C GLU A 263 3.25 1.10 18.57
N GLU A 264 3.18 -0.18 18.16
CA GLU A 264 4.37 -0.98 17.85
C GLU A 264 5.14 -0.43 16.65
N ILE A 265 4.43 -0.02 15.59
CA ILE A 265 5.02 0.65 14.42
C ILE A 265 5.70 1.95 14.86
N GLN A 266 5.13 2.69 15.82
CA GLN A 266 5.74 3.90 16.35
C GLN A 266 7.06 3.60 17.07
N ILE A 267 7.07 2.62 17.97
CA ILE A 267 8.27 2.20 18.69
C ILE A 267 9.38 1.77 17.72
N LEU A 268 9.05 0.91 16.76
CA LEU A 268 10.01 0.42 15.75
C LEU A 268 10.48 1.53 14.80
N SER A 269 9.63 2.53 14.52
CA SER A 269 10.00 3.70 13.73
C SER A 269 11.04 4.54 14.47
N ASP A 270 10.81 4.79 15.77
CA ASP A 270 11.69 5.60 16.61
C ASP A 270 13.04 4.88 16.84
N GLU A 271 13.02 3.56 17.00
CA GLU A 271 14.25 2.74 17.08
C GLU A 271 15.05 2.79 15.78
N ASN A 272 14.38 2.65 14.62
CA ASN A 272 15.05 2.77 13.32
C ASN A 272 15.69 4.15 13.11
N GLU A 273 15.02 5.21 13.55
CA GLU A 273 15.57 6.57 13.48
C GLU A 273 16.81 6.70 14.36
N ASN A 274 16.72 6.25 15.61
CA ASN A 274 17.86 6.24 16.53
C ASN A 274 19.05 5.46 15.95
N LEU A 275 18.82 4.26 15.41
CA LEU A 275 19.88 3.46 14.79
C LEU A 275 20.49 4.14 13.58
N ARG A 276 19.69 4.80 12.73
CA ARG A 276 20.20 5.57 11.59
C ARG A 276 21.08 6.73 12.03
N THR A 277 20.65 7.50 13.03
CA THR A 277 21.48 8.60 13.55
C THR A 277 22.80 8.10 14.14
N LEU A 278 22.80 6.92 14.77
CA LEU A 278 24.01 6.31 15.31
C LEU A 278 24.96 5.89 14.19
N ILE A 279 24.45 5.24 13.15
CA ILE A 279 25.21 4.84 11.96
C ILE A 279 25.81 6.07 11.27
N ASP A 280 25.05 7.14 11.11
CA ASP A 280 25.53 8.36 10.46
C ASP A 280 26.64 9.04 11.28
N LYS A 281 26.51 9.09 12.61
CA LYS A 281 27.57 9.56 13.51
C LYS A 281 28.84 8.73 13.39
N GLU A 282 28.73 7.40 13.34
CA GLU A 282 29.91 6.53 13.17
C GLU A 282 30.53 6.68 11.78
N ARG A 283 29.71 6.83 10.73
CA ARG A 283 30.21 7.13 9.38
C ARG A 283 30.96 8.46 9.32
N GLU A 284 30.48 9.49 9.99
CA GLU A 284 31.20 10.77 10.06
C GLU A 284 32.53 10.65 10.81
N LYS A 285 32.57 9.91 11.92
CA LYS A 285 33.82 9.64 12.65
C LYS A 285 34.82 8.86 11.78
N LEU A 286 34.35 7.85 11.07
CA LEU A 286 35.19 7.05 10.17
C LEU A 286 35.72 7.90 9.01
N LYS A 287 34.86 8.72 8.38
CA LYS A 287 35.29 9.65 7.33
C LYS A 287 36.36 10.62 7.81
N LYS A 288 36.24 11.18 9.03
CA LYS A 288 37.26 12.06 9.62
C LYS A 288 38.60 11.33 9.79
N ARG A 289 38.58 10.10 10.30
CA ARG A 289 39.78 9.28 10.44
C ARG A 289 40.39 8.92 9.07
N GLU A 290 39.55 8.62 8.08
CA GLU A 290 39.98 8.32 6.72
C GLU A 290 40.66 9.53 6.08
N THR A 291 40.10 10.73 6.25
CA THR A 291 40.72 11.97 5.76
C THR A 291 42.03 12.27 6.48
N GLU A 292 42.10 12.09 7.81
CA GLU A 292 43.33 12.27 8.58
C GLU A 292 44.44 11.30 8.12
N LEU A 293 44.09 10.02 7.88
CA LEU A 293 45.03 9.03 7.35
C LEU A 293 45.48 9.40 5.94
N ALA A 294 44.57 9.82 5.06
CA ALA A 294 44.90 10.24 3.71
C ALA A 294 45.87 11.45 3.69
N GLU A 295 45.67 12.43 4.57
CA GLU A 295 46.58 13.57 4.73
C GLU A 295 47.97 13.13 5.19
N VAL A 296 48.05 12.18 6.13
CA VAL A 296 49.33 11.63 6.62
C VAL A 296 50.05 10.86 5.50
N TYR A 297 49.35 10.03 4.73
CA TYR A 297 49.94 9.32 3.60
C TYR A 297 50.45 10.28 2.52
N GLN A 298 49.71 11.35 2.20
CA GLN A 298 50.17 12.37 1.26
C GLN A 298 51.41 13.10 1.77
N LEU A 299 51.48 13.42 3.07
CA LEU A 299 52.67 14.01 3.66
C LEU A 299 53.87 13.06 3.55
N LEU A 300 53.67 11.78 3.88
CA LEU A 300 54.72 10.75 3.77
C LEU A 300 55.19 10.57 2.32
N GLU A 301 54.28 10.55 1.37
CA GLU A 301 54.61 10.43 -0.06
C GLU A 301 55.41 11.64 -0.54
N LYS A 302 55.01 12.85 -0.13
CA LYS A 302 55.76 14.07 -0.42
C LYS A 302 57.17 14.04 0.19
N THR A 303 57.29 13.70 1.48
CA THR A 303 58.60 13.67 2.14
C THR A 303 59.49 12.59 1.54
N LEU A 304 58.95 11.41 1.22
CA LEU A 304 59.68 10.34 0.54
C LEU A 304 60.14 10.78 -0.86
N SER A 305 59.26 11.43 -1.63
CA SER A 305 59.61 11.99 -2.95
C SER A 305 60.72 13.03 -2.84
N ASP A 306 60.61 13.97 -1.90
CA ASP A 306 61.64 14.98 -1.63
C ASP A 306 62.98 14.32 -1.26
N PHE A 307 62.95 13.26 -0.43
CA PHE A 307 64.14 12.47 -0.10
C PHE A 307 64.74 11.75 -1.31
N MET A 308 63.91 11.15 -2.16
CA MET A 308 64.36 10.43 -3.36
C MET A 308 65.01 11.37 -4.38
N ASN A 309 64.57 12.64 -4.43
CA ASN A 309 65.08 13.66 -5.35
C ASN A 309 66.37 14.37 -4.89
N LEU A 310 66.83 14.15 -3.65
CA LEU A 310 68.10 14.71 -3.17
C LEU A 310 69.32 14.07 -3.88
N GLU A 311 70.49 14.71 -3.85
CA GLU A 311 71.77 14.10 -4.28
C GLU A 311 72.35 13.19 -3.19
N SER A 312 73.16 12.18 -3.57
CA SER A 312 73.61 11.07 -2.69
C SER A 312 74.26 11.50 -1.37
N VAL A 313 75.00 12.62 -1.36
CA VAL A 313 75.66 13.17 -0.17
C VAL A 313 74.66 13.90 0.75
N SER A 314 73.71 14.63 0.16
CA SER A 314 72.62 15.29 0.90
C SER A 314 71.61 14.30 1.47
N LYS A 315 71.42 13.13 0.82
CA LYS A 315 70.59 12.03 1.36
C LYS A 315 71.12 11.51 2.69
N LEU A 316 72.44 11.35 2.83
CA LEU A 316 73.06 10.85 4.07
C LEU A 316 72.95 11.82 5.24
N ALA A 317 73.11 13.13 4.99
CA ALA A 317 72.91 14.15 6.02
C ALA A 317 71.43 14.35 6.37
N SER A 318 70.55 14.26 5.38
CA SER A 318 69.09 14.41 5.55
C SER A 318 68.42 13.16 6.13
N LEU A 319 69.05 11.98 6.13
CA LEU A 319 68.46 10.74 6.63
C LEU A 319 68.16 10.82 8.13
N GLY A 320 69.04 11.45 8.92
CA GLY A 320 68.83 11.64 10.36
C GLY A 320 67.64 12.55 10.67
N ASP A 321 67.50 13.65 9.93
CA ASP A 321 66.37 14.58 10.07
C ASP A 321 65.07 13.96 9.53
N PHE A 322 65.15 13.16 8.47
CA PHE A 322 64.04 12.39 7.91
C PHE A 322 63.53 11.33 8.88
N MET A 323 64.43 10.56 9.50
CA MET A 323 64.08 9.54 10.50
C MET A 323 63.38 10.15 11.71
N HIS A 324 63.90 11.26 12.25
CA HIS A 324 63.24 11.92 13.38
C HIS A 324 61.87 12.49 13.02
N ARG A 325 61.70 13.04 11.81
CA ARG A 325 60.35 13.47 11.35
C ARG A 325 59.39 12.29 11.21
N LEU A 326 59.87 11.14 10.72
CA LEU A 326 59.08 9.92 10.55
C LEU A 326 58.71 9.28 11.90
N GLU A 327 59.65 9.22 12.83
CA GLU A 327 59.49 8.74 14.22
C GLU A 327 58.55 9.64 15.03
N ILE A 328 58.56 10.96 14.80
CA ILE A 328 57.58 11.87 15.42
C ILE A 328 56.18 11.64 14.84
N THR A 329 56.07 11.31 13.55
CA THR A 329 54.78 11.00 12.92
C THR A 329 54.27 9.59 13.21
N VAL A 330 55.14 8.64 13.55
CA VAL A 330 54.81 7.24 13.85
C VAL A 330 55.42 6.90 15.20
N ASP A 331 54.60 6.94 16.26
CA ASP A 331 55.01 6.60 17.62
C ASP A 331 55.64 5.19 17.68
N GLN A 332 56.34 4.89 18.77
CA GLN A 332 57.07 3.64 19.05
C GLN A 332 56.21 2.38 18.92
N PHE A 333 54.89 2.54 18.86
CA PHE A 333 53.87 1.48 18.72
C PHE A 333 53.14 1.49 17.36
N GLY A 334 53.61 2.26 16.38
CA GLY A 334 52.98 2.36 15.05
C GLY A 334 51.74 3.26 14.98
N ASN A 335 51.44 4.02 16.05
CA ASN A 335 50.30 4.94 16.09
C ASN A 335 50.70 6.34 15.61
N VAL A 336 49.89 6.93 14.72
CA VAL A 336 50.14 8.28 14.21
C VAL A 336 49.73 9.32 15.23
N LEU A 337 50.70 9.94 15.90
CA LEU A 337 50.46 11.00 16.89
C LEU A 337 50.39 12.36 16.18
N LYS A 338 49.17 12.89 16.05
CA LYS A 338 48.80 14.28 15.70
C LYS A 338 49.85 15.10 14.93
N SER A 339 49.57 15.36 13.66
CA SER A 339 50.29 16.34 12.84
C SER A 339 50.21 17.75 13.45
N LYS A 340 51.27 18.20 14.14
CA LYS A 340 51.49 19.63 14.32
C LYS A 340 52.03 20.17 13.00
N ARG A 341 51.24 21.04 12.33
CA ARG A 341 51.76 21.90 11.26
C ARG A 341 52.97 22.66 11.80
N VAL A 342 54.15 22.36 11.28
CA VAL A 342 55.29 23.27 11.39
C VAL A 342 54.96 24.41 10.43
N LEU A 343 54.53 25.55 10.98
CA LEU A 343 54.52 26.82 10.26
C LEU A 343 55.97 27.15 9.91
N MET A 344 56.29 27.15 8.62
CA MET A 344 57.38 27.94 8.04
C MET A 344 56.78 28.92 7.05
#